data_AF-A0A2U9IK05-F1
#
_entry.id   AF-A0A2U9IK05-F1
#
_cell.length_a   1.000
_cell.length_b   1.000
_cell.length_c   1.000
_cell.angle_alpha   90.00
_cell.angle_beta   90.00
_cell.angle_gamma   90.00
#
_symmetry.space_group_name_H-M   'P 1'
#
loop_
_entity.id
_entity.type
_entity.pdbx_description
1 polymer ?
#
loop_
_entity_poly.entity_id
_entity_poly.type
_entity_poly.pdbx_seq_one_letter_code
_entity_poly.pdbx_strand_id
1 'polypeptide(L)'
;MEVAVYCGMKSWVNICDKIPENYARLDYNMIGKWLDKGGKGRYLIFGTDIIPYTAYEFPKKQIDETLLFKFLKDGGTVIWSGDIPFYYIQEHYQEYYVVKPNRNNLPIKYEIYNFEVNSVAFYGNEIRNTVVGELLEYKPSDSWRPLVFTKEIPNDLILISYKFDEKDSSKIYVPAWIYKYGKGRFVRVYDSQYVDANYVFSLPKRLDDLEEGIKLRNFRRFKDFTVKLPKSKVLIIVGDNNVGKTSLLEAIALASGDEENVKRIETYRTLSQKVSETLSLKFDDNTVIEVYINNKYSMRRGDNVISSLSNVSIIFPTINMLETSPDSRLFRDIIQYLEKFDKNIFYLYENASDQHIHILYKDRTDVRISDVGQGYRTLIRLLMILTAKNPEILLIDDMEAFALHPDLLEKVFELLLSLDNTRIIITTQSGDVIYYSMKAAMKLNKEKEVLYLLLGDEDYEFMNAEEVHDILPYEDIRFTALMKRVKK
;
A
#
# COMPACT_ATOMS: atom_id res chain seq x y z
N MET A 1 -2.78 -22.29 -6.90
CA MET A 1 -1.40 -22.09 -6.45
C MET A 1 -0.62 -23.39 -6.65
N GLU A 2 0.57 -23.34 -7.26
CA GLU A 2 1.50 -24.48 -7.36
C GLU A 2 2.75 -24.15 -6.54
N VAL A 3 3.17 -25.05 -5.65
CA VAL A 3 4.32 -24.84 -4.76
C VAL A 3 5.36 -25.92 -4.98
N ALA A 4 6.61 -25.52 -5.11
CA ALA A 4 7.75 -26.41 -5.21
C ALA A 4 8.85 -26.02 -4.23
N VAL A 5 9.59 -27.00 -3.73
CA VAL A 5 10.70 -26.83 -2.80
C VAL A 5 11.97 -27.36 -3.46
N TYR A 6 12.96 -26.48 -3.64
CA TYR A 6 14.28 -26.89 -4.10
C TYR A 6 15.10 -27.48 -2.96
N CYS A 7 15.63 -28.67 -3.20
CA CYS A 7 16.44 -29.44 -2.26
C CYS A 7 17.75 -29.87 -2.92
N GLY A 8 18.71 -28.96 -2.88
CA GLY A 8 20.07 -29.17 -3.35
C GLY A 8 21.00 -29.72 -2.26
N MET A 9 22.25 -29.28 -2.33
CA MET A 9 23.28 -29.64 -1.36
C MET A 9 22.90 -29.19 0.06
N LYS A 10 23.23 -30.02 1.05
CA LYS A 10 22.98 -29.72 2.46
C LYS A 10 23.80 -28.51 2.86
N SER A 11 23.13 -27.53 3.43
CA SER A 11 23.75 -26.38 4.07
C SER A 11 23.33 -26.30 5.54
N TRP A 12 23.67 -25.21 6.21
CA TRP A 12 23.25 -24.94 7.58
C TRP A 12 21.74 -24.73 7.74
N VAL A 13 21.04 -24.36 6.65
CA VAL A 13 19.59 -24.31 6.56
C VAL A 13 19.17 -25.51 5.75
N ASN A 14 18.45 -26.43 6.38
CA ASN A 14 17.89 -27.57 5.67
C ASN A 14 16.49 -27.86 6.18
N ILE A 15 15.50 -27.47 5.37
CA ILE A 15 14.07 -27.74 5.64
C ILE A 15 13.51 -28.83 4.72
N CYS A 16 14.36 -29.49 3.92
CA CYS A 16 13.96 -30.49 2.92
C CYS A 16 13.39 -31.79 3.49
N ASP A 17 13.64 -32.06 4.77
CA ASP A 17 13.11 -33.23 5.46
C ASP A 17 11.67 -33.01 5.98
N LYS A 18 11.15 -31.79 5.89
CA LYS A 18 9.84 -31.38 6.42
C LYS A 18 8.86 -30.94 5.33
N ILE A 19 9.12 -31.27 4.07
CA ILE A 19 8.31 -30.83 2.93
C ILE A 19 6.89 -31.44 3.05
N PRO A 20 5.82 -30.62 2.96
CA PRO A 20 4.45 -31.12 2.86
C PRO A 20 4.23 -32.02 1.65
N GLU A 21 3.42 -33.08 1.80
CA GLU A 21 3.18 -34.07 0.73
C GLU A 21 2.62 -33.46 -0.57
N ASN A 22 1.89 -32.35 -0.47
CA ASN A 22 1.29 -31.65 -1.60
C ASN A 22 2.25 -30.71 -2.33
N TYR A 23 3.51 -30.57 -1.88
CA TYR A 23 4.50 -29.70 -2.51
C TYR A 23 5.47 -30.52 -3.38
N ALA A 24 5.80 -30.01 -4.56
CA ALA A 24 6.74 -30.68 -5.44
C ALA A 24 8.18 -30.56 -4.90
N ARG A 25 8.88 -31.67 -4.73
CA ARG A 25 10.31 -31.68 -4.41
C ARG A 25 11.13 -31.56 -5.70
N LEU A 26 12.00 -30.56 -5.78
CA LEU A 26 12.88 -30.32 -6.92
C LEU A 26 14.33 -30.57 -6.53
N ASP A 27 15.06 -31.29 -7.38
CA ASP A 27 16.51 -31.41 -7.31
C ASP A 27 17.22 -30.49 -8.32
N TYR A 28 18.55 -30.59 -8.39
CA TYR A 28 19.40 -29.82 -9.28
C TYR A 28 19.00 -29.92 -10.77
N ASN A 29 18.50 -31.09 -11.21
CA ASN A 29 18.14 -31.37 -12.60
C ASN A 29 16.69 -30.98 -12.93
N MET A 30 15.81 -31.00 -11.93
CA MET A 30 14.38 -30.72 -12.09
C MET A 30 14.05 -29.23 -12.07
N ILE A 31 14.79 -28.43 -11.30
CA ILE A 31 14.45 -27.02 -11.04
C ILE A 31 14.36 -26.18 -12.33
N GLY A 32 15.31 -26.32 -13.26
CA GLY A 32 15.31 -25.55 -14.51
C GLY A 32 14.05 -25.81 -15.34
N LYS A 33 13.71 -27.10 -15.55
CA LYS A 33 12.49 -27.50 -16.27
C LYS A 33 11.21 -27.03 -15.58
N TRP A 34 11.22 -26.89 -14.26
CA TRP A 34 10.07 -26.40 -13.51
C TRP A 34 9.93 -24.88 -13.66
N LEU A 35 11.04 -24.12 -13.57
CA LEU A 35 11.08 -22.67 -13.79
C LEU A 35 10.60 -22.27 -15.19
N ASP A 36 10.99 -23.04 -16.22
CA ASP A 36 10.59 -22.80 -17.62
C ASP A 36 9.08 -22.86 -17.87
N LYS A 37 8.29 -23.42 -16.94
CA LYS A 37 6.82 -23.48 -17.09
C LYS A 37 6.15 -22.11 -16.86
N GLY A 38 6.88 -21.10 -16.38
CA GLY A 38 6.39 -19.75 -16.11
C GLY A 38 5.99 -19.51 -14.64
N GLY A 39 5.94 -18.24 -14.23
CA GLY A 39 5.81 -17.86 -12.82
C GLY A 39 4.40 -17.71 -12.26
N LYS A 40 3.41 -17.33 -13.09
CA LYS A 40 2.07 -16.95 -12.61
C LYS A 40 1.43 -18.01 -11.70
N GLY A 41 1.15 -17.65 -10.44
CA GLY A 41 0.52 -18.53 -9.46
C GLY A 41 1.41 -19.66 -8.93
N ARG A 42 2.72 -19.58 -9.17
CA ARG A 42 3.74 -20.54 -8.73
C ARG A 42 4.67 -19.97 -7.68
N TYR A 43 5.04 -20.84 -6.74
CA TYR A 43 5.92 -20.53 -5.61
C TYR A 43 7.10 -21.48 -5.58
N LEU A 44 8.31 -20.94 -5.53
CA LEU A 44 9.55 -21.68 -5.35
C LEU A 44 10.13 -21.37 -3.97
N ILE A 45 10.17 -22.37 -3.10
CA ILE A 45 10.83 -22.28 -1.80
C ILE A 45 12.24 -22.89 -1.94
N PHE A 46 13.26 -22.15 -1.53
CA PHE A 46 14.60 -22.69 -1.39
C PHE A 46 14.73 -23.38 -0.03
N GLY A 47 14.83 -24.71 -0.03
CA GLY A 47 14.97 -25.51 1.19
C GLY A 47 16.38 -25.51 1.78
N THR A 48 17.31 -24.87 1.08
CA THR A 48 18.74 -24.66 1.36
C THR A 48 19.10 -23.26 0.86
N ASP A 49 20.08 -22.60 1.47
CA ASP A 49 20.60 -21.29 1.08
C ASP A 49 21.67 -21.36 -0.02
N ILE A 50 21.62 -22.42 -0.83
CA ILE A 50 22.50 -22.62 -1.99
C ILE A 50 21.65 -22.61 -3.26
N ILE A 51 21.98 -21.72 -4.20
CA ILE A 51 21.28 -21.64 -5.50
C ILE A 51 21.94 -22.56 -6.53
N PRO A 52 21.18 -23.39 -7.28
CA PRO A 52 21.77 -24.21 -8.34
C PRO A 52 22.09 -23.38 -9.56
N TYR A 53 23.22 -23.73 -10.20
CA TYR A 53 23.61 -23.14 -11.47
C TYR A 53 22.53 -23.29 -12.55
N THR A 54 21.74 -24.37 -12.54
CA THR A 54 20.63 -24.59 -13.49
C THR A 54 19.47 -23.60 -13.35
N ALA A 55 19.34 -22.89 -12.22
CA ALA A 55 18.36 -21.82 -12.05
C ALA A 55 18.94 -20.42 -12.32
N TYR A 56 20.25 -20.25 -12.09
CA TYR A 56 20.89 -18.93 -12.06
C TYR A 56 21.85 -18.66 -13.21
N GLU A 57 22.57 -19.64 -13.75
CA GLU A 57 23.50 -19.53 -14.90
C GLU A 57 24.52 -18.35 -14.86
N PHE A 58 24.69 -17.69 -13.73
CA PHE A 58 25.57 -16.54 -13.53
C PHE A 58 27.03 -17.02 -13.32
N PRO A 59 28.08 -16.30 -13.81
CA PRO A 59 28.07 -15.06 -14.58
C PRO A 59 27.88 -15.24 -16.09
N LYS A 60 27.56 -16.45 -16.60
CA LYS A 60 27.49 -16.68 -18.06
C LYS A 60 26.32 -15.96 -18.72
N LYS A 61 25.23 -15.72 -17.99
CA LYS A 61 24.08 -14.90 -18.42
C LYS A 61 23.94 -13.67 -17.54
N GLN A 62 23.38 -12.60 -18.12
CA GLN A 62 22.91 -11.48 -17.32
C GLN A 62 21.77 -11.95 -16.41
N ILE A 63 21.69 -11.36 -15.21
CA ILE A 63 20.77 -11.80 -14.16
C ILE A 63 19.31 -11.85 -14.63
N ASP A 64 18.87 -10.87 -15.42
CA ASP A 64 17.52 -10.76 -15.97
C ASP A 64 17.20 -11.80 -17.07
N GLU A 65 18.22 -12.43 -17.65
CA GLU A 65 18.08 -13.49 -18.66
C GLU A 65 18.03 -14.90 -18.08
N THR A 66 18.32 -15.03 -16.79
CA THR A 66 18.34 -16.32 -16.06
C THR A 66 16.93 -16.88 -15.89
N LEU A 67 16.83 -18.21 -15.71
CA LEU A 67 15.53 -18.87 -15.55
C LEU A 67 14.78 -18.35 -14.32
N LEU A 68 15.48 -18.14 -13.20
CA LEU A 68 14.89 -17.64 -11.97
C LEU A 68 14.27 -16.25 -12.15
N PHE A 69 14.95 -15.33 -12.86
CA PHE A 69 14.42 -13.97 -13.03
C PHE A 69 13.37 -13.87 -14.12
N LYS A 70 13.41 -14.73 -15.15
CA LYS A 70 12.28 -14.91 -16.07
C LYS A 70 11.04 -15.41 -15.32
N PHE A 71 11.20 -16.39 -14.44
CA PHE A 71 10.14 -16.88 -13.58
C PHE A 71 9.54 -15.77 -12.69
N LEU A 72 10.38 -14.95 -12.04
CA LEU A 72 9.92 -13.78 -11.28
C LEU A 72 9.19 -12.78 -12.19
N LYS A 73 9.75 -12.43 -13.35
CA LYS A 73 9.16 -11.48 -14.31
C LYS A 73 7.74 -11.90 -14.74
N ASP A 74 7.51 -13.20 -14.86
CA ASP A 74 6.23 -13.81 -15.25
C ASP A 74 5.22 -13.96 -14.10
N GLY A 75 5.53 -13.48 -12.89
CA GLY A 75 4.63 -13.51 -11.73
C GLY A 75 4.93 -14.57 -10.69
N GLY A 76 6.10 -15.21 -10.77
CA GLY A 76 6.55 -16.20 -9.80
C GLY A 76 6.93 -15.58 -8.46
N THR A 77 6.76 -16.35 -7.39
CA THR A 77 7.24 -15.97 -6.06
C THR A 77 8.38 -16.89 -5.64
N VAL A 78 9.52 -16.32 -5.28
CA VAL A 78 10.66 -17.05 -4.70
C VAL A 78 10.71 -16.76 -3.20
N ILE A 79 10.85 -17.80 -2.38
CA ILE A 79 10.99 -17.71 -0.93
C ILE A 79 12.36 -18.26 -0.55
N TRP A 80 13.15 -17.45 0.13
CA TRP A 80 14.50 -17.75 0.56
C TRP A 80 14.63 -17.62 2.08
N SER A 81 15.22 -18.63 2.70
CA SER A 81 15.57 -18.61 4.12
C SER A 81 17.03 -18.97 4.32
N GLY A 82 17.71 -18.29 5.25
CA GLY A 82 19.12 -18.49 5.57
C GLY A 82 20.02 -17.34 5.14
N ASP A 83 21.20 -17.69 4.62
CA ASP A 83 22.26 -16.71 4.30
C ASP A 83 21.86 -15.71 3.21
N ILE A 84 22.79 -14.83 2.85
CA ILE A 84 22.69 -13.88 1.75
C ILE A 84 22.30 -14.64 0.47
N PRO A 85 21.16 -14.27 -0.15
CA PRO A 85 20.75 -14.85 -1.42
C PRO A 85 21.90 -14.84 -2.45
N PHE A 86 22.14 -16.01 -3.05
CA PHE A 86 23.10 -16.24 -4.13
C PHE A 86 24.59 -16.06 -3.75
N TYR A 87 24.90 -16.03 -2.46
CA TYR A 87 26.29 -16.07 -1.99
C TYR A 87 26.97 -17.40 -2.31
N TYR A 88 26.22 -18.51 -2.19
CA TYR A 88 26.67 -19.86 -2.52
C TYR A 88 25.97 -20.36 -3.79
N ILE A 89 26.74 -20.66 -4.83
CA ILE A 89 26.24 -21.22 -6.08
C ILE A 89 26.72 -22.66 -6.21
N GLN A 90 25.78 -23.59 -6.38
CA GLN A 90 26.08 -25.00 -6.67
C GLN A 90 26.36 -25.16 -8.17
N GLU A 91 27.62 -25.42 -8.53
CA GLU A 91 28.03 -25.64 -9.92
C GLU A 91 27.74 -27.08 -10.38
N HIS A 92 28.03 -28.06 -9.52
CA HIS A 92 27.85 -29.50 -9.77
C HIS A 92 27.26 -30.22 -8.54
N TYR A 93 26.99 -31.52 -8.63
CA TYR A 93 26.25 -32.29 -7.60
C TYR A 93 26.85 -32.22 -6.18
N GLN A 94 28.14 -31.89 -6.02
CA GLN A 94 28.83 -31.84 -4.72
C GLN A 94 29.78 -30.64 -4.53
N GLU A 95 29.75 -29.66 -5.44
CA GLU A 95 30.63 -28.49 -5.36
C GLU A 95 29.83 -27.20 -5.42
N TYR A 96 30.15 -26.29 -4.49
CA TYR A 96 29.68 -24.91 -4.52
C TYR A 96 30.88 -23.97 -4.51
N TYR A 97 30.72 -22.82 -5.13
CA TYR A 97 31.68 -21.73 -5.01
C TYR A 97 31.01 -20.50 -4.41
N VAL A 98 31.85 -19.67 -3.78
CA VAL A 98 31.41 -18.42 -3.17
C VAL A 98 31.52 -17.31 -4.19
N VAL A 99 30.41 -16.61 -4.42
CA VAL A 99 30.44 -15.36 -5.17
C VAL A 99 30.54 -14.22 -4.18
N LYS A 100 31.64 -13.47 -4.23
CA LYS A 100 31.70 -12.20 -3.48
C LYS A 100 30.56 -11.30 -3.95
N PRO A 101 29.68 -10.85 -3.05
CA PRO A 101 28.64 -9.89 -3.36
C PRO A 101 29.25 -8.68 -4.03
N ASN A 102 28.81 -8.40 -5.25
CA ASN A 102 29.04 -7.13 -5.90
C ASN A 102 27.70 -6.67 -6.50
N ARG A 103 27.61 -5.39 -6.89
CA ARG A 103 26.37 -4.81 -7.44
C ARG A 103 25.89 -5.47 -8.74
N ASN A 104 26.69 -6.35 -9.36
CA ASN A 104 26.41 -6.98 -10.65
C ASN A 104 25.97 -8.45 -10.53
N ASN A 105 26.06 -9.06 -9.33
CA ASN A 105 25.94 -10.51 -9.13
C ASN A 105 24.82 -10.93 -8.14
N LEU A 106 24.06 -9.97 -7.61
CA LEU A 106 22.99 -10.21 -6.63
C LEU A 106 21.62 -9.80 -7.21
N PRO A 107 20.51 -10.42 -6.74
CA PRO A 107 19.16 -9.92 -7.04
C PRO A 107 18.95 -8.53 -6.42
N ILE A 108 19.75 -8.22 -5.40
CA ILE A 108 19.59 -7.11 -4.49
C ILE A 108 20.83 -6.24 -4.63
N LYS A 109 20.66 -5.02 -5.12
CA LYS A 109 21.76 -4.04 -5.30
C LYS A 109 22.10 -3.28 -4.01
N TYR A 110 21.61 -3.74 -2.86
CA TYR A 110 21.64 -3.02 -1.58
C TYR A 110 22.80 -3.46 -0.69
N GLU A 111 23.16 -2.60 0.25
CA GLU A 111 24.26 -2.84 1.18
C GLU A 111 23.85 -3.87 2.24
N ILE A 112 24.77 -4.77 2.54
CA ILE A 112 24.58 -5.81 3.56
C ILE A 112 25.43 -5.44 4.77
N TYR A 113 24.83 -5.46 5.95
CA TYR A 113 25.54 -5.26 7.19
C TYR A 113 26.08 -6.59 7.71
N ASN A 114 27.34 -6.57 8.18
CA ASN A 114 28.04 -7.69 8.80
C ASN A 114 28.27 -8.91 7.88
N PHE A 115 29.51 -9.08 7.40
CA PHE A 115 29.93 -10.24 6.60
C PHE A 115 30.66 -11.31 7.41
N GLU A 116 30.85 -11.10 8.71
CA GLU A 116 31.57 -12.06 9.54
C GLU A 116 30.79 -13.38 9.66
N VAL A 117 31.54 -14.49 9.78
CA VAL A 117 30.98 -15.83 9.84
C VAL A 117 30.66 -16.16 11.30
N ASN A 118 29.45 -16.63 11.59
CA ASN A 118 28.93 -16.98 12.93
C ASN A 118 28.77 -15.81 13.91
N SER A 119 28.68 -14.57 13.44
CA SER A 119 28.34 -13.42 14.29
C SER A 119 26.87 -13.02 14.10
N VAL A 120 26.15 -12.94 15.22
CA VAL A 120 24.80 -12.36 15.26
C VAL A 120 24.94 -10.85 15.17
N ALA A 121 24.29 -10.22 14.20
CA ALA A 121 24.23 -8.76 14.14
C ALA A 121 23.25 -8.22 15.18
N PHE A 122 22.06 -8.85 15.28
CA PHE A 122 21.00 -8.48 16.22
C PHE A 122 20.26 -9.70 16.75
N TYR A 123 19.90 -9.67 18.03
CA TYR A 123 19.01 -10.66 18.62
C TYR A 123 17.55 -10.41 18.22
N GLY A 124 16.76 -11.47 18.10
CA GLY A 124 15.38 -11.40 17.61
C GLY A 124 14.46 -10.45 18.39
N ASN A 125 14.68 -10.30 19.70
CA ASN A 125 13.92 -9.39 20.57
C ASN A 125 14.17 -7.89 20.26
N GLU A 126 15.24 -7.55 19.55
CA GLU A 126 15.55 -6.20 19.11
C GLU A 126 14.87 -5.84 17.77
N ILE A 127 14.36 -6.86 17.05
CA ILE A 127 13.77 -6.71 15.73
C ILE A 127 12.26 -6.56 15.84
N ARG A 128 11.72 -5.58 15.12
CA ARG A 128 10.28 -5.28 15.10
C ARG A 128 9.67 -5.70 13.78
N ASN A 129 8.41 -6.13 13.82
CA ASN A 129 7.62 -6.30 12.62
C ASN A 129 7.12 -4.94 12.11
N THR A 130 7.14 -4.82 10.78
CA THR A 130 6.32 -3.81 10.11
C THR A 130 4.85 -4.22 10.12
N VAL A 131 3.96 -3.35 9.62
CA VAL A 131 2.57 -3.73 9.33
C VAL A 131 2.49 -4.97 8.43
N VAL A 132 3.39 -5.11 7.45
CA VAL A 132 3.43 -6.29 6.58
C VAL A 132 3.91 -7.53 7.35
N GLY A 133 4.90 -7.38 8.23
CA GLY A 133 5.33 -8.47 9.11
C GLY A 133 4.23 -8.95 10.05
N GLU A 134 3.43 -8.03 10.60
CA GLU A 134 2.27 -8.37 11.44
C GLU A 134 1.18 -9.07 10.64
N LEU A 135 0.85 -8.58 9.44
CA LEU A 135 -0.13 -9.20 8.54
C LEU A 135 0.30 -10.61 8.08
N LEU A 136 1.60 -10.84 7.95
CA LEU A 136 2.17 -12.16 7.66
C LEU A 136 2.31 -13.03 8.92
N GLU A 137 2.02 -12.51 10.11
CA GLU A 137 2.30 -13.10 11.43
C GLU A 137 3.75 -13.61 11.54
N TYR A 138 4.69 -12.85 10.97
CA TYR A 138 6.11 -13.16 11.03
C TYR A 138 6.58 -13.10 12.49
N LYS A 139 7.40 -14.07 12.89
CA LYS A 139 8.09 -14.04 14.18
C LYS A 139 9.57 -13.76 13.91
N PRO A 140 10.07 -12.54 14.21
CA PRO A 140 11.48 -12.24 14.04
C PRO A 140 12.36 -13.23 14.80
N SER A 141 13.39 -13.73 14.11
CA SER A 141 14.52 -14.44 14.70
C SER A 141 15.71 -13.49 14.83
N ASP A 142 16.83 -14.00 15.34
CA ASP A 142 18.12 -13.35 15.19
C ASP A 142 18.38 -13.00 13.72
N SER A 143 19.15 -11.92 13.51
CA SER A 143 19.53 -11.44 12.18
C SER A 143 21.04 -11.38 12.09
N TRP A 144 21.61 -12.05 11.09
CA TRP A 144 23.05 -12.15 10.92
C TRP A 144 23.53 -11.19 9.84
N ARG A 145 22.76 -11.06 8.74
CA ARG A 145 23.14 -10.30 7.55
C ARG A 145 21.96 -9.49 6.99
N PRO A 146 21.44 -8.53 7.78
CA PRO A 146 20.36 -7.67 7.34
C PRO A 146 20.83 -6.71 6.24
N LEU A 147 19.89 -6.24 5.43
CA LEU A 147 20.16 -5.08 4.58
C LEU A 147 20.29 -3.83 5.43
N VAL A 148 21.10 -2.88 5.00
CA VAL A 148 21.28 -1.60 5.71
C VAL A 148 21.01 -0.43 4.78
N PHE A 149 20.27 0.55 5.30
CA PHE A 149 19.96 1.78 4.61
C PHE A 149 20.19 2.97 5.55
N THR A 150 20.74 4.05 5.02
CA THR A 150 20.96 5.35 5.71
C THR A 150 20.19 6.50 5.04
N LYS A 151 19.43 6.17 3.98
CA LYS A 151 18.62 7.08 3.16
C LYS A 151 17.29 6.39 2.83
N GLU A 152 16.60 6.88 1.80
CA GLU A 152 15.36 6.29 1.30
C GLU A 152 15.55 4.82 0.87
N ILE A 153 14.60 3.99 1.27
CA ILE A 153 14.43 2.61 0.86
C ILE A 153 13.66 2.60 -0.46
N PRO A 154 14.14 1.88 -1.48
CA PRO A 154 13.47 1.78 -2.77
C PRO A 154 12.03 1.22 -2.69
N ASN A 155 11.14 1.77 -3.51
CA ASN A 155 9.71 1.43 -3.53
C ASN A 155 9.40 0.00 -4.04
N ASP A 156 10.38 -0.68 -4.63
CA ASP A 156 10.32 -2.10 -4.98
C ASP A 156 10.64 -3.02 -3.79
N LEU A 157 11.08 -2.49 -2.64
CA LEU A 157 11.32 -3.24 -1.41
C LEU A 157 10.22 -2.99 -0.37
N ILE A 158 9.52 -4.05 0.02
CA ILE A 158 8.56 -4.06 1.13
C ILE A 158 9.26 -4.67 2.35
N LEU A 159 9.26 -3.95 3.47
CA LEU A 159 9.86 -4.44 4.71
C LEU A 159 8.89 -5.40 5.42
N ILE A 160 9.39 -6.54 5.89
CA ILE A 160 8.66 -7.45 6.79
C ILE A 160 9.06 -7.16 8.23
N SER A 161 10.36 -6.98 8.47
CA SER A 161 10.89 -6.63 9.78
C SER A 161 12.02 -5.63 9.68
N TYR A 162 12.26 -4.90 10.76
CA TYR A 162 13.30 -3.89 10.80
C TYR A 162 13.86 -3.68 12.22
N LYS A 163 15.02 -3.06 12.30
CA LYS A 163 15.59 -2.48 13.51
C LYS A 163 16.18 -1.12 13.17
N PHE A 164 15.84 -0.08 13.94
CA PHE A 164 16.55 1.20 13.84
C PHE A 164 17.86 1.15 14.61
N ASP A 165 18.88 1.83 14.11
CA ASP A 165 20.11 2.02 14.87
C ASP A 165 19.83 2.94 16.07
N GLU A 166 20.41 2.60 17.22
CA GLU A 166 20.22 3.34 18.48
C GLU A 166 21.03 4.64 18.51
N LYS A 167 22.13 4.72 17.75
CA LYS A 167 23.06 5.86 17.73
C LYS A 167 22.82 6.74 16.51
N ASP A 168 22.42 6.16 15.39
CA ASP A 168 22.14 6.87 14.14
C ASP A 168 20.68 6.67 13.71
N SER A 169 19.81 7.62 14.04
CA SER A 169 18.38 7.54 13.75
C SER A 169 18.04 7.47 12.25
N SER A 170 18.98 7.84 11.37
CA SER A 170 18.84 7.74 9.91
C SER A 170 19.07 6.32 9.39
N LYS A 171 19.69 5.46 10.22
CA LYS A 171 20.09 4.12 9.83
C LYS A 171 19.05 3.08 10.23
N ILE A 172 18.67 2.25 9.27
CA ILE A 172 17.73 1.16 9.43
C ILE A 172 18.33 -0.15 8.91
N TYR A 173 18.16 -1.20 9.69
CA TYR A 173 18.51 -2.57 9.35
C TYR A 173 17.25 -3.34 9.01
N VAL A 174 17.27 -4.10 7.92
CA VAL A 174 16.12 -4.83 7.38
C VAL A 174 16.48 -6.32 7.24
N PRO A 175 16.15 -7.14 8.26
CA PRO A 175 16.40 -8.58 8.26
C PRO A 175 15.54 -9.36 7.26
N ALA A 176 14.24 -9.09 7.23
CA ALA A 176 13.26 -9.77 6.39
C ALA A 176 12.49 -8.78 5.50
N TRP A 177 12.26 -9.14 4.25
CA TRP A 177 11.73 -8.25 3.23
C TRP A 177 11.16 -9.00 2.02
N ILE A 178 10.37 -8.28 1.22
CA ILE A 178 9.85 -8.72 -0.08
C ILE A 178 10.35 -7.73 -1.14
N TYR A 179 11.11 -8.22 -2.11
CA TYR A 179 11.56 -7.46 -3.27
C TYR A 179 10.66 -7.75 -4.46
N LYS A 180 10.07 -6.72 -5.06
CA LYS A 180 9.24 -6.83 -6.26
C LYS A 180 10.11 -6.89 -7.50
N TYR A 181 9.83 -7.83 -8.40
CA TYR A 181 10.53 -7.93 -9.67
C TYR A 181 9.58 -8.36 -10.79
N GLY A 182 9.39 -7.48 -11.78
CA GLY A 182 8.38 -7.66 -12.82
C GLY A 182 6.99 -7.84 -12.21
N LYS A 183 6.31 -8.95 -12.52
CA LYS A 183 5.01 -9.29 -11.92
C LYS A 183 5.12 -10.13 -10.65
N GLY A 184 6.33 -10.58 -10.31
CA GLY A 184 6.60 -11.51 -9.21
C GLY A 184 7.31 -10.85 -8.04
N ARG A 185 7.77 -11.68 -7.11
CA ARG A 185 8.40 -11.23 -5.86
C ARG A 185 9.43 -12.21 -5.34
N PHE A 186 10.51 -11.69 -4.78
CA PHE A 186 11.53 -12.43 -4.04
C PHE A 186 11.38 -12.11 -2.55
N VAL A 187 11.10 -13.12 -1.74
CA VAL A 187 10.82 -12.99 -0.31
C VAL A 187 12.00 -13.57 0.46
N ARG A 188 12.60 -12.77 1.35
CA ARG A 188 13.63 -13.24 2.28
C ARG A 188 13.09 -13.19 3.70
N VAL A 189 13.19 -14.32 4.40
CA VAL A 189 12.86 -14.48 5.82
C VAL A 189 13.96 -15.27 6.54
N TYR A 190 14.07 -15.14 7.85
CA TYR A 190 15.05 -15.89 8.66
C TYR A 190 16.49 -15.81 8.13
N ASP A 191 17.16 -14.67 8.32
CA ASP A 191 18.59 -14.54 8.05
C ASP A 191 19.45 -15.03 9.24
N SER A 192 19.16 -16.25 9.73
CA SER A 192 19.90 -16.91 10.80
C SER A 192 19.88 -18.44 10.64
N GLN A 193 20.62 -19.15 11.51
CA GLN A 193 20.55 -20.61 11.61
C GLN A 193 19.17 -21.12 12.08
N TYR A 194 18.39 -20.29 12.77
CA TYR A 194 17.05 -20.69 13.20
C TYR A 194 16.04 -20.38 12.09
N VAL A 195 15.57 -21.44 11.42
CA VAL A 195 14.52 -21.35 10.41
C VAL A 195 13.30 -22.15 10.86
N ASP A 196 12.18 -21.47 11.03
CA ASP A 196 10.89 -22.13 11.26
C ASP A 196 10.35 -22.66 9.93
N ALA A 197 10.59 -23.94 9.67
CA ALA A 197 10.14 -24.61 8.45
C ALA A 197 8.61 -24.54 8.28
N ASN A 198 7.83 -24.66 9.37
CA ASN A 198 6.37 -24.63 9.30
C ASN A 198 5.89 -23.25 8.84
N TYR A 199 6.51 -22.19 9.36
CA TYR A 199 6.24 -20.83 8.88
C TYR A 199 6.60 -20.68 7.40
N VAL A 200 7.81 -21.08 6.99
CA VAL A 200 8.27 -20.98 5.59
C VAL A 200 7.32 -21.71 4.63
N PHE A 201 6.85 -22.91 4.98
CA PHE A 201 5.89 -23.64 4.13
C PHE A 201 4.48 -23.05 4.14
N SER A 202 4.12 -22.24 5.14
CA SER A 202 2.84 -21.51 5.19
C SER A 202 2.86 -20.19 4.40
N LEU A 203 4.05 -19.64 4.11
CA LEU A 203 4.21 -18.35 3.44
C LEU A 203 3.48 -18.23 2.10
N PRO A 204 3.47 -19.22 1.19
CA PRO A 204 2.74 -19.10 -0.08
C PRO A 204 1.28 -18.69 0.12
N LYS A 205 0.58 -19.35 1.04
CA LYS A 205 -0.81 -19.04 1.37
C LYS A 205 -0.93 -17.67 2.04
N ARG A 206 -0.08 -17.36 3.03
CA ARG A 206 -0.07 -16.05 3.72
C ARG A 206 0.15 -14.89 2.75
N LEU A 207 0.97 -15.10 1.72
CA LEU A 207 1.29 -14.11 0.70
C LEU A 207 0.19 -13.94 -0.36
N ASP A 208 -0.62 -14.98 -0.64
CA ASP A 208 -1.84 -14.91 -1.46
C ASP A 208 -2.97 -14.19 -0.68
N ASP A 209 -3.11 -14.54 0.61
CA ASP A 209 -4.12 -13.99 1.53
C ASP A 209 -3.72 -12.62 2.11
N LEU A 210 -2.57 -12.07 1.72
CA LEU A 210 -2.03 -10.83 2.27
C LEU A 210 -2.98 -9.67 1.98
N GLU A 211 -3.53 -9.12 3.06
CA GLU A 211 -4.40 -7.94 3.07
C GLU A 211 -3.58 -6.64 3.12
N GLU A 212 -4.29 -5.52 3.08
CA GLU A 212 -3.72 -4.19 3.28
C GLU A 212 -3.63 -3.88 4.78
N GLY A 213 -2.91 -2.83 5.16
CA GLY A 213 -2.89 -2.41 6.55
C GLY A 213 -2.24 -1.06 6.78
N ILE A 214 -2.58 -0.47 7.93
CA ILE A 214 -1.98 0.77 8.43
C ILE A 214 -1.57 0.53 9.87
N LYS A 215 -0.35 0.93 10.22
CA LYS A 215 0.18 0.90 11.59
C LYS A 215 0.71 2.27 11.97
N LEU A 216 0.22 2.79 13.09
CA LEU A 216 0.49 4.12 13.61
C LEU A 216 1.02 4.02 15.04
N ARG A 217 2.13 4.71 15.31
CA ARG A 217 2.70 4.81 16.66
C ARG A 217 3.04 6.25 16.96
N ASN A 218 2.67 6.71 18.15
CA ASN A 218 2.83 8.10 18.61
C ASN A 218 2.35 9.14 17.58
N PHE A 219 1.33 8.81 16.80
CA PHE A 219 0.80 9.68 15.77
C PHE A 219 -0.55 10.23 16.24
N ARG A 220 -0.53 11.49 16.69
CA ARG A 220 -1.72 12.21 17.17
C ARG A 220 -2.41 11.46 18.30
N ARG A 221 -3.67 11.03 18.13
CA ARG A 221 -4.37 10.24 19.16
C ARG A 221 -3.92 8.78 19.23
N PHE A 222 -3.27 8.27 18.18
CA PHE A 222 -2.86 6.87 18.10
C PHE A 222 -1.49 6.67 18.77
N LYS A 223 -1.49 6.11 19.98
CA LYS A 223 -0.25 5.72 20.68
C LYS A 223 0.37 4.48 20.05
N ASP A 224 -0.44 3.44 19.84
CA ASP A 224 -0.08 2.21 19.12
C ASP A 224 -1.39 1.66 18.52
N PHE A 225 -1.51 1.69 17.19
CA PHE A 225 -2.74 1.32 16.49
C PHE A 225 -2.38 0.61 15.18
N THR A 226 -2.91 -0.59 14.99
CA THR A 226 -2.82 -1.33 13.73
C THR A 226 -4.22 -1.68 13.24
N VAL A 227 -4.52 -1.33 11.99
CA VAL A 227 -5.73 -1.75 11.30
C VAL A 227 -5.36 -2.63 10.11
N LYS A 228 -5.95 -3.83 10.07
CA LYS A 228 -5.91 -4.73 8.92
C LYS A 228 -7.06 -4.35 7.99
N LEU A 229 -6.75 -4.10 6.73
CA LEU A 229 -7.69 -3.57 5.74
C LEU A 229 -7.98 -4.67 4.70
N PRO A 230 -9.20 -5.24 4.69
CA PRO A 230 -9.62 -6.09 3.60
C PRO A 230 -9.53 -5.34 2.27
N LYS A 231 -9.15 -6.05 1.21
CA LYS A 231 -9.06 -5.47 -0.13
C LYS A 231 -10.44 -5.01 -0.58
N SER A 232 -10.56 -3.74 -0.91
CA SER A 232 -11.76 -3.15 -1.49
C SER A 232 -11.39 -2.12 -2.56
N LYS A 233 -12.36 -1.65 -3.34
CA LYS A 233 -12.16 -0.51 -4.25
C LYS A 233 -12.30 0.78 -3.46
N VAL A 234 -13.41 0.89 -2.73
CA VAL A 234 -13.77 2.04 -1.90
C VAL A 234 -13.82 1.60 -0.44
N LEU A 235 -13.08 2.29 0.42
CA LEU A 235 -13.14 2.17 1.87
C LEU A 235 -13.77 3.44 2.44
N ILE A 236 -14.88 3.30 3.15
CA ILE A 236 -15.59 4.42 3.78
C ILE A 236 -15.40 4.30 5.29
N ILE A 237 -14.61 5.17 5.87
CA ILE A 237 -14.38 5.26 7.31
C ILE A 237 -15.52 6.05 7.93
N VAL A 238 -16.35 5.35 8.69
CA VAL A 238 -17.52 5.87 9.41
C VAL A 238 -17.22 5.87 10.89
N GLY A 239 -17.65 6.91 11.59
CA GLY A 239 -17.48 6.97 13.03
C GLY A 239 -17.73 8.38 13.55
N ASP A 240 -17.65 8.52 14.86
CA ASP A 240 -17.95 9.76 15.54
C ASP A 240 -16.92 10.87 15.28
N ASN A 241 -17.23 12.09 15.71
CA ASN A 241 -16.24 13.16 15.73
C ASN A 241 -15.06 12.78 16.63
N ASN A 242 -13.86 13.17 16.20
CA ASN A 242 -12.60 12.96 16.90
C ASN A 242 -12.12 11.52 17.09
N VAL A 243 -12.84 10.47 16.61
CA VAL A 243 -12.39 9.05 16.72
C VAL A 243 -11.10 8.76 15.94
N GLY A 244 -10.71 9.65 15.03
CA GLY A 244 -9.43 9.57 14.31
C GLY A 244 -9.56 9.35 12.80
N LYS A 245 -10.76 9.45 12.23
CA LYS A 245 -11.02 9.27 10.77
C LYS A 245 -10.07 10.09 9.89
N THR A 246 -10.10 11.41 10.05
CA THR A 246 -9.20 12.35 9.34
C THR A 246 -7.74 12.04 9.63
N SER A 247 -7.41 11.57 10.83
CA SER A 247 -6.03 11.18 11.16
C SER A 247 -5.55 9.94 10.43
N LEU A 248 -6.41 8.96 10.15
CA LEU A 248 -6.03 7.83 9.30
C LEU A 248 -5.73 8.27 7.86
N LEU A 249 -6.57 9.14 7.28
CA LEU A 249 -6.34 9.66 5.92
C LEU A 249 -5.07 10.49 5.84
N GLU A 250 -4.88 11.40 6.80
CA GLU A 250 -3.68 12.22 6.86
C GLU A 250 -2.43 11.38 7.06
N ALA A 251 -2.48 10.28 7.81
CA ALA A 251 -1.34 9.37 7.94
C ALA A 251 -0.93 8.76 6.58
N ILE A 252 -1.90 8.29 5.78
CA ILE A 252 -1.63 7.75 4.43
C ILE A 252 -1.04 8.83 3.52
N ALA A 253 -1.62 10.03 3.54
CA ALA A 253 -1.13 11.17 2.77
C ALA A 253 0.29 11.58 3.18
N LEU A 254 0.61 11.63 4.47
CA LEU A 254 1.93 12.01 4.98
C LEU A 254 2.99 10.94 4.73
N ALA A 255 2.60 9.66 4.65
CA ALA A 255 3.48 8.56 4.28
C ALA A 255 3.83 8.55 2.79
N SER A 256 3.08 9.28 1.95
CA SER A 256 3.43 9.45 0.53
C SER A 256 4.71 10.27 0.32
N GLY A 257 5.07 11.13 1.28
CA GLY A 257 6.16 12.09 1.12
C GLY A 257 5.91 13.20 0.10
N ASP A 258 4.68 13.30 -0.43
CA ASP A 258 4.30 14.35 -1.36
C ASP A 258 4.09 15.68 -0.64
N GLU A 259 4.89 16.69 -1.01
CA GLU A 259 4.80 18.05 -0.46
C GLU A 259 3.43 18.70 -0.70
N GLU A 260 2.74 18.36 -1.78
CA GLU A 260 1.40 18.87 -2.08
C GLU A 260 0.38 18.35 -1.05
N ASN A 261 0.47 17.06 -0.71
CA ASN A 261 -0.34 16.48 0.35
C ASN A 261 -0.04 17.11 1.71
N VAL A 262 1.24 17.38 2.02
CA VAL A 262 1.63 18.10 3.25
C VAL A 262 1.00 19.50 3.29
N LYS A 263 1.14 20.30 2.23
CA LYS A 263 0.58 21.66 2.14
C LYS A 263 -0.93 21.68 2.28
N ARG A 264 -1.63 20.71 1.69
CA ARG A 264 -3.09 20.56 1.83
C ARG A 264 -3.50 20.29 3.27
N ILE A 265 -2.77 19.43 3.97
CA ILE A 265 -3.04 19.13 5.37
C ILE A 265 -2.77 20.35 6.27
N GLU A 266 -1.65 21.04 6.06
CA GLU A 266 -1.31 22.27 6.78
C GLU A 266 -2.38 23.35 6.58
N THR A 267 -2.81 23.54 5.33
CA THR A 267 -3.88 24.48 4.97
C THR A 267 -5.21 24.10 5.63
N TYR A 268 -5.60 22.82 5.54
CA TYR A 268 -6.81 22.30 6.18
C TYR A 268 -6.82 22.62 7.68
N ARG A 269 -5.72 22.32 8.36
CA ARG A 269 -5.60 22.48 9.82
C ARG A 269 -5.58 23.95 10.22
N THR A 270 -4.88 24.79 9.47
CA THR A 270 -4.82 26.23 9.71
C THR A 270 -6.23 26.85 9.63
N LEU A 271 -6.99 26.50 8.57
CA LEU A 271 -8.37 26.94 8.39
C LEU A 271 -9.30 26.41 9.49
N SER A 272 -9.18 25.12 9.81
CA SER A 272 -10.05 24.45 10.79
C SER A 272 -9.82 24.96 12.22
N GLN A 273 -8.58 25.29 12.58
CA GLN A 273 -8.23 25.81 13.91
C GLN A 273 -8.37 27.34 14.01
N LYS A 274 -8.72 28.02 12.91
CA LYS A 274 -8.82 29.50 12.83
C LYS A 274 -7.56 30.21 13.32
N VAL A 275 -6.39 29.64 13.03
CA VAL A 275 -5.09 30.20 13.40
C VAL A 275 -4.60 31.08 12.25
N SER A 276 -4.05 32.26 12.56
CA SER A 276 -3.58 33.22 11.54
C SER A 276 -2.24 32.83 10.89
N GLU A 277 -1.44 32.00 11.57
CA GLU A 277 -0.16 31.50 11.07
C GLU A 277 -0.31 30.07 10.55
N THR A 278 0.32 29.77 9.42
CA THR A 278 0.34 28.42 8.84
C THR A 278 0.97 27.43 9.82
N LEU A 279 0.21 26.40 10.19
CA LEU A 279 0.71 25.33 11.05
C LEU A 279 1.69 24.45 10.26
N SER A 280 2.99 24.56 10.53
CA SER A 280 3.98 23.60 10.05
C SER A 280 3.77 22.25 10.74
N LEU A 281 3.64 21.17 9.99
CA LEU A 281 3.61 19.83 10.59
C LEU A 281 5.01 19.46 11.09
N LYS A 282 5.15 19.21 12.40
CA LYS A 282 6.33 18.58 13.00
C LYS A 282 5.91 17.33 13.75
N PHE A 283 6.70 16.27 13.59
CA PHE A 283 6.45 15.00 14.26
C PHE A 283 7.54 14.72 15.30
N ASP A 284 7.16 14.04 16.38
CA ASP A 284 8.14 13.48 17.33
C ASP A 284 9.00 12.43 16.62
N ASP A 285 10.29 12.33 16.94
CA ASP A 285 11.22 11.36 16.32
C ASP A 285 10.81 9.89 16.52
N ASN A 286 9.95 9.62 17.51
CA ASN A 286 9.37 8.30 17.78
C ASN A 286 8.01 8.08 17.12
N THR A 287 7.51 9.06 16.36
CA THR A 287 6.33 8.89 15.51
C THR A 287 6.67 7.90 14.41
N VAL A 288 5.84 6.88 14.23
CA VAL A 288 5.99 5.91 13.13
C VAL A 288 4.66 5.78 12.41
N ILE A 289 4.69 5.92 11.09
CA ILE A 289 3.55 5.68 10.20
C ILE A 289 3.98 4.64 9.19
N GLU A 290 3.29 3.51 9.16
CA GLU A 290 3.50 2.46 8.17
C GLU A 290 2.19 2.19 7.44
N VAL A 291 2.28 2.10 6.11
CA VAL A 291 1.12 1.89 5.26
C VAL A 291 1.48 0.84 4.22
N TYR A 292 0.61 -0.16 4.08
CA TYR A 292 0.66 -1.17 3.04
C TYR A 292 -0.68 -1.21 2.31
N ILE A 293 -0.76 -0.55 1.14
CA ILE A 293 -1.99 -0.41 0.35
C ILE A 293 -1.64 -0.57 -1.13
N ASN A 294 -2.51 -1.24 -1.90
CA ASN A 294 -2.33 -1.51 -3.33
C ASN A 294 -0.97 -2.16 -3.63
N ASN A 295 -0.58 -3.13 -2.79
CA ASN A 295 0.74 -3.77 -2.78
C ASN A 295 1.94 -2.83 -2.58
N LYS A 296 1.78 -1.53 -2.34
CA LYS A 296 2.86 -0.58 -2.07
C LYS A 296 3.05 -0.44 -0.56
N TYR A 297 4.30 -0.33 -0.14
CA TYR A 297 4.67 -0.13 1.25
C TYR A 297 5.32 1.24 1.41
N SER A 298 5.01 1.92 2.50
CA SER A 298 5.69 3.13 2.92
C SER A 298 5.89 3.14 4.42
N MET A 299 6.92 3.85 4.84
CA MET A 299 7.27 4.05 6.22
C MET A 299 7.76 5.48 6.42
N ARG A 300 7.21 6.15 7.43
CA ARG A 300 7.69 7.43 7.93
C ARG A 300 8.11 7.28 9.38
N ARG A 301 9.22 7.92 9.76
CA ARG A 301 9.64 8.08 11.14
C ARG A 301 9.92 9.55 11.43
N GLY A 302 9.17 10.13 12.37
CA GLY A 302 9.22 11.56 12.63
C GLY A 302 9.00 12.36 11.33
N ASP A 303 9.92 13.27 11.04
CA ASP A 303 9.87 14.07 9.81
C ASP A 303 10.44 13.34 8.57
N ASN A 304 11.11 12.21 8.75
CA ASN A 304 11.78 11.48 7.67
C ASN A 304 10.85 10.44 7.02
N VAL A 305 10.71 10.53 5.70
CA VAL A 305 10.08 9.49 4.88
C VAL A 305 11.15 8.46 4.51
N ILE A 306 11.01 7.25 5.04
CA ILE A 306 11.96 6.15 4.84
C ILE A 306 11.64 5.40 3.55
N SER A 307 10.36 5.19 3.24
CA SER A 307 9.87 4.68 1.95
C SER A 307 8.53 5.37 1.64
N SER A 308 8.28 5.65 0.36
CA SER A 308 7.19 6.53 -0.08
C SER A 308 6.08 5.79 -0.83
N LEU A 309 4.83 6.21 -0.64
CA LEU A 309 3.73 5.85 -1.53
C LEU A 309 3.70 6.81 -2.71
N SER A 310 3.92 6.31 -3.93
CA SER A 310 3.74 7.11 -5.12
C SER A 310 2.27 7.28 -5.49
N ASN A 311 1.94 8.47 -6.01
CA ASN A 311 0.66 8.81 -6.63
C ASN A 311 -0.56 8.76 -5.68
N VAL A 312 -0.42 9.40 -4.52
CA VAL A 312 -1.48 9.60 -3.53
C VAL A 312 -2.02 11.02 -3.64
N SER A 313 -3.33 11.22 -3.63
CA SER A 313 -3.94 12.55 -3.59
C SER A 313 -4.97 12.64 -2.47
N ILE A 314 -4.77 13.59 -1.57
CA ILE A 314 -5.77 13.96 -0.55
C ILE A 314 -6.62 15.15 -0.99
N ILE A 315 -7.92 15.07 -0.70
CA ILE A 315 -8.92 16.11 -0.96
C ILE A 315 -9.59 16.48 0.35
N PHE A 316 -9.55 17.77 0.66
CA PHE A 316 -10.38 18.41 1.68
C PHE A 316 -11.39 19.31 0.96
N PRO A 317 -12.69 19.01 0.98
CA PRO A 317 -13.72 19.73 0.20
C PRO A 317 -13.77 21.23 0.51
N THR A 318 -13.44 21.58 1.75
CA THR A 318 -13.45 22.94 2.29
C THR A 318 -12.26 23.78 1.80
N ILE A 319 -11.22 23.18 1.23
CA ILE A 319 -10.06 23.91 0.72
C ILE A 319 -10.33 24.38 -0.71
N ASN A 320 -10.21 25.70 -0.89
CA ASN A 320 -10.43 26.37 -2.18
C ASN A 320 -9.15 26.52 -3.03
N MET A 321 -8.15 25.66 -2.87
CA MET A 321 -6.90 25.74 -3.64
C MET A 321 -7.01 24.99 -4.96
N LEU A 322 -6.85 25.71 -6.07
CA LEU A 322 -6.48 25.16 -7.38
C LEU A 322 -5.01 25.49 -7.57
N GLU A 323 -4.15 24.49 -7.41
CA GLU A 323 -2.70 24.70 -7.33
C GLU A 323 -2.04 24.91 -8.70
N THR A 324 -2.74 24.58 -9.79
CA THR A 324 -2.28 24.79 -11.17
C THR A 324 -3.41 25.33 -12.03
N SER A 325 -3.12 26.30 -12.92
CA SER A 325 -4.09 26.67 -13.96
C SER A 325 -4.26 25.46 -14.90
N PRO A 326 -5.47 24.89 -14.99
CA PRO A 326 -5.73 23.75 -15.86
C PRO A 326 -5.56 24.13 -17.34
N ASP A 327 -4.91 23.25 -18.11
CA ASP A 327 -4.76 23.48 -19.55
C ASP A 327 -6.02 23.10 -20.35
N SER A 328 -6.05 23.50 -21.62
CA SER A 328 -7.17 23.20 -22.54
C SER A 328 -7.41 21.71 -22.82
N ARG A 329 -6.45 20.82 -22.52
CA ARG A 329 -6.62 19.37 -22.67
C ARG A 329 -7.38 18.83 -21.46
N LEU A 330 -6.96 19.23 -20.26
CA LEU A 330 -7.62 18.85 -19.01
C LEU A 330 -9.11 19.22 -19.05
N PHE A 331 -9.46 20.41 -19.53
CA PHE A 331 -10.87 20.82 -19.66
C PHE A 331 -11.69 19.91 -20.56
N ARG A 332 -11.13 19.45 -21.69
CA ARG A 332 -11.83 18.52 -22.59
C ARG A 332 -12.09 17.18 -21.94
N ASP A 333 -11.14 16.67 -21.17
CA ASP A 333 -11.29 15.39 -20.47
C ASP A 333 -12.31 15.51 -19.33
N ILE A 334 -12.29 16.63 -18.58
CA ILE A 334 -13.27 16.93 -17.53
C ILE A 334 -14.69 17.02 -18.10
N ILE A 335 -14.87 17.63 -19.28
CA ILE A 335 -16.18 17.76 -19.92
C ILE A 335 -16.81 16.38 -20.18
N GLN A 336 -16.03 15.38 -20.58
CA GLN A 336 -16.55 14.01 -20.78
C GLN A 336 -17.14 13.40 -19.49
N TYR A 337 -16.61 13.80 -18.33
CA TYR A 337 -17.19 13.44 -17.04
C TYR A 337 -18.40 14.30 -16.72
N LEU A 338 -18.30 15.64 -16.83
CA LEU A 338 -19.37 16.58 -16.49
C LEU A 338 -20.65 16.35 -17.29
N GLU A 339 -20.58 15.97 -18.56
CA GLU A 339 -21.75 15.65 -19.39
C GLU A 339 -22.58 14.48 -18.82
N LYS A 340 -21.97 13.58 -18.04
CA LYS A 340 -22.69 12.48 -17.34
C LYS A 340 -23.48 13.01 -16.13
N PHE A 341 -22.99 14.09 -15.51
CA PHE A 341 -23.66 14.73 -14.38
C PHE A 341 -24.75 15.68 -14.86
N ASP A 342 -24.45 16.54 -15.85
CA ASP A 342 -25.38 17.49 -16.47
C ASP A 342 -25.17 17.55 -17.99
N LYS A 343 -26.19 17.12 -18.74
CA LYS A 343 -26.17 17.08 -20.22
C LYS A 343 -26.21 18.47 -20.85
N ASN A 344 -26.55 19.51 -20.10
CA ASN A 344 -26.64 20.88 -20.62
C ASN A 344 -25.28 21.57 -20.66
N ILE A 345 -24.25 21.02 -20.03
CA ILE A 345 -22.91 21.57 -20.13
C ILE A 345 -22.36 21.35 -21.53
N PHE A 346 -21.78 22.40 -22.09
CA PHE A 346 -21.18 22.41 -23.42
C PHE A 346 -19.66 22.49 -23.36
N TYR A 347 -19.12 23.42 -22.56
CA TYR A 347 -17.68 23.66 -22.55
C TYR A 347 -17.20 24.28 -21.24
N LEU A 348 -15.94 24.04 -20.89
CA LEU A 348 -15.30 24.60 -19.70
C LEU A 348 -13.98 25.25 -20.15
N TYR A 349 -13.76 26.50 -19.75
CA TYR A 349 -12.67 27.30 -20.27
C TYR A 349 -12.21 28.36 -19.28
N GLU A 350 -10.96 28.79 -19.40
CA GLU A 350 -10.46 29.95 -18.67
C GLU A 350 -10.76 31.22 -19.48
N ASN A 351 -11.49 32.15 -18.88
CA ASN A 351 -11.85 33.40 -19.53
C ASN A 351 -10.66 34.37 -19.45
N ALA A 352 -10.15 34.80 -20.60
CA ALA A 352 -8.99 35.67 -20.69
C ALA A 352 -9.19 37.07 -20.04
N SER A 353 -10.44 37.52 -19.89
CA SER A 353 -10.74 38.86 -19.36
C SER A 353 -10.68 38.93 -17.84
N ASP A 354 -11.13 37.89 -17.14
CA ASP A 354 -11.14 37.87 -15.67
C ASP A 354 -10.24 36.79 -15.07
N GLN A 355 -9.60 35.95 -15.88
CA GLN A 355 -8.74 34.83 -15.45
C GLN A 355 -9.45 33.84 -14.53
N HIS A 356 -10.77 33.71 -14.67
CA HIS A 356 -11.56 32.70 -13.97
C HIS A 356 -11.96 31.58 -14.91
N ILE A 357 -12.25 30.42 -14.33
CA ILE A 357 -12.80 29.29 -15.07
C ILE A 357 -14.32 29.45 -15.19
N HIS A 358 -14.82 29.30 -16.41
CA HIS A 358 -16.21 29.44 -16.81
C HIS A 358 -16.76 28.12 -17.33
N ILE A 359 -18.08 27.94 -17.16
CA ILE A 359 -18.87 26.87 -17.75
C ILE A 359 -19.83 27.51 -18.75
N LEU A 360 -19.70 27.10 -20.02
CA LEU A 360 -20.63 27.43 -21.07
C LEU A 360 -21.66 26.30 -21.19
N TYR A 361 -22.93 26.65 -21.10
CA TYR A 361 -24.06 25.73 -21.29
C TYR A 361 -24.54 25.76 -22.74
N LYS A 362 -25.27 24.71 -23.15
CA LYS A 362 -25.81 24.54 -24.52
C LYS A 362 -26.82 25.62 -24.91
N ASP A 363 -27.49 26.22 -23.93
CA ASP A 363 -28.39 27.37 -24.10
C ASP A 363 -27.64 28.72 -24.23
N ARG A 364 -26.30 28.69 -24.23
CA ARG A 364 -25.37 29.82 -24.27
C ARG A 364 -25.27 30.62 -22.97
N THR A 365 -25.85 30.12 -21.89
CA THR A 365 -25.60 30.66 -20.55
C THR A 365 -24.13 30.44 -20.19
N ASP A 366 -23.48 31.48 -19.67
CA ASP A 366 -22.06 31.48 -19.34
C ASP A 366 -21.89 31.88 -17.88
N VAL A 367 -21.31 30.97 -17.07
CA VAL A 367 -21.28 31.11 -15.61
C VAL A 367 -19.89 30.82 -15.10
N ARG A 368 -19.38 31.69 -14.22
CA ARG A 368 -18.12 31.43 -13.49
C ARG A 368 -18.28 30.24 -12.57
N ILE A 369 -17.24 29.43 -12.41
CA ILE A 369 -17.22 28.34 -11.42
C ILE A 369 -17.44 28.86 -9.97
N SER A 370 -17.14 30.13 -9.69
CA SER A 370 -17.46 30.74 -8.39
C SER A 370 -18.95 30.92 -8.15
N ASP A 371 -19.75 31.01 -9.22
CA ASP A 371 -21.14 31.41 -9.19
C ASP A 371 -22.08 30.19 -9.30
N VAL A 372 -21.53 29.00 -9.57
CA VAL A 372 -22.27 27.74 -9.43
C VAL A 372 -22.38 27.33 -7.95
N GLY A 373 -23.40 26.54 -7.63
CA GLY A 373 -23.59 26.01 -6.28
C GLY A 373 -22.37 25.23 -5.77
N GLN A 374 -22.14 25.28 -4.45
CA GLN A 374 -20.98 24.67 -3.79
C GLN A 374 -20.76 23.21 -4.19
N GLY A 375 -21.82 22.40 -4.25
CA GLY A 375 -21.78 21.00 -4.71
C GLY A 375 -21.11 20.85 -6.07
N TYR A 376 -21.51 21.68 -7.03
CA TYR A 376 -20.98 21.64 -8.38
C TYR A 376 -19.51 22.08 -8.43
N ARG A 377 -19.16 23.11 -7.66
CA ARG A 377 -17.79 23.61 -7.56
C ARG A 377 -16.85 22.54 -7.00
N THR A 378 -17.25 21.80 -5.97
CA THR A 378 -16.44 20.72 -5.38
C THR A 378 -16.37 19.51 -6.30
N LEU A 379 -17.44 19.18 -7.03
CA LEU A 379 -17.42 18.13 -8.05
C LEU A 379 -16.38 18.42 -9.15
N ILE A 380 -16.38 19.63 -9.71
CA ILE A 380 -15.41 19.99 -10.76
C ILE A 380 -13.97 19.87 -10.23
N ARG A 381 -13.74 20.22 -8.96
CA ARG A 381 -12.43 20.04 -8.30
C ARG A 381 -12.01 18.58 -8.18
N LEU A 382 -12.91 17.71 -7.75
CA LEU A 382 -12.65 16.28 -7.74
C LEU A 382 -12.27 15.79 -9.15
N LEU A 383 -13.02 16.19 -10.18
CA LEU A 383 -12.73 15.81 -11.57
C LEU A 383 -11.39 16.36 -12.06
N MET A 384 -11.03 17.59 -11.69
CA MET A 384 -9.72 18.16 -11.99
C MET A 384 -8.60 17.35 -11.37
N ILE A 385 -8.70 16.97 -10.09
CA ILE A 385 -7.68 16.16 -9.42
C ILE A 385 -7.60 14.76 -10.05
N LEU A 386 -8.74 14.11 -10.27
CA LEU A 386 -8.79 12.80 -10.93
C LEU A 386 -8.12 12.82 -12.31
N THR A 387 -8.38 13.86 -13.10
CA THR A 387 -7.86 13.95 -14.48
C THR A 387 -6.39 14.39 -14.51
N ALA A 388 -6.01 15.37 -13.67
CA ALA A 388 -4.67 15.95 -13.69
C ALA A 388 -3.62 15.07 -13.00
N LYS A 389 -4.02 14.39 -11.91
CA LYS A 389 -3.11 13.57 -11.10
C LYS A 389 -3.22 12.09 -11.43
N ASN A 390 -4.39 11.63 -11.91
CA ASN A 390 -4.70 10.21 -12.12
C ASN A 390 -4.23 9.35 -10.92
N PRO A 391 -4.74 9.62 -9.71
CA PRO A 391 -4.19 9.05 -8.48
C PRO A 391 -4.38 7.52 -8.43
N GLU A 392 -3.37 6.83 -7.92
CA GLU A 392 -3.49 5.41 -7.57
C GLU A 392 -4.17 5.25 -6.21
N ILE A 393 -4.04 6.23 -5.31
CA ILE A 393 -4.75 6.28 -4.03
C ILE A 393 -5.39 7.66 -3.91
N LEU A 394 -6.72 7.69 -3.83
CA LEU A 394 -7.51 8.89 -3.62
C LEU A 394 -8.06 8.89 -2.18
N LEU A 395 -7.75 9.95 -1.44
CA LEU A 395 -8.20 10.16 -0.08
C LEU A 395 -9.17 11.34 -0.06
N ILE A 396 -10.39 11.15 0.44
CA ILE A 396 -11.40 12.21 0.52
C ILE A 396 -11.84 12.35 1.97
N ASP A 397 -11.52 13.47 2.59
CA ASP A 397 -11.97 13.74 3.95
C ASP A 397 -13.35 14.42 3.95
N ASP A 398 -14.20 14.09 4.91
CA ASP A 398 -15.54 14.63 5.14
C ASP A 398 -16.38 14.78 3.86
N MET A 399 -16.75 13.65 3.24
CA MET A 399 -17.46 13.63 1.96
C MET A 399 -18.73 14.51 1.92
N GLU A 400 -19.46 14.62 3.03
CA GLU A 400 -20.62 15.50 3.18
C GLU A 400 -20.30 16.99 2.95
N ALA A 401 -19.06 17.42 3.19
CA ALA A 401 -18.62 18.79 2.96
C ALA A 401 -18.53 19.14 1.47
N PHE A 402 -18.65 18.16 0.57
CA PHE A 402 -18.89 18.46 -0.84
C PHE A 402 -20.20 19.23 -1.06
N ALA A 403 -21.20 19.08 -0.18
CA ALA A 403 -22.53 19.69 -0.31
C ALA A 403 -23.23 19.33 -1.63
N LEU A 404 -23.15 18.06 -2.03
CA LEU A 404 -23.80 17.54 -3.23
C LEU A 404 -25.29 17.31 -2.99
N HIS A 405 -26.11 17.62 -4.00
CA HIS A 405 -27.48 17.13 -4.06
C HIS A 405 -27.47 15.59 -4.09
N PRO A 406 -28.44 14.90 -3.46
CA PRO A 406 -28.52 13.44 -3.43
C PRO A 406 -28.31 12.74 -4.79
N ASP A 407 -28.98 13.23 -5.85
CA ASP A 407 -28.82 12.67 -7.21
C ASP A 407 -27.39 12.79 -7.76
N LEU A 408 -26.66 13.85 -7.39
CA LEU A 408 -25.26 14.01 -7.78
C LEU A 408 -24.36 13.12 -6.93
N LEU A 409 -24.66 12.94 -5.64
CA LEU A 409 -23.89 12.09 -4.74
C LEU A 409 -23.89 10.63 -5.21
N GLU A 410 -25.05 10.10 -5.63
CA GLU A 410 -25.14 8.75 -6.24
C GLU A 410 -24.23 8.64 -7.48
N LYS A 411 -24.33 9.60 -8.41
CA LYS A 411 -23.49 9.62 -9.62
C LYS A 411 -21.99 9.75 -9.32
N VAL A 412 -21.61 10.45 -8.24
CA VAL A 412 -20.21 10.53 -7.83
C VAL A 412 -19.72 9.17 -7.35
N PHE A 413 -20.50 8.44 -6.56
CA PHE A 413 -20.13 7.08 -6.18
C PHE A 413 -20.05 6.12 -7.36
N GLU A 414 -20.97 6.22 -8.32
CA GLU A 414 -20.88 5.46 -9.57
C GLU A 414 -19.59 5.77 -10.34
N LEU A 415 -19.22 7.05 -10.46
CA LEU A 415 -17.96 7.46 -11.06
C LEU A 415 -16.77 6.84 -10.32
N LEU A 416 -16.72 7.01 -8.99
CA LEU A 416 -15.64 6.50 -8.14
C LEU A 416 -15.47 4.97 -8.28
N LEU A 417 -16.58 4.22 -8.34
CA LEU A 417 -16.59 2.78 -8.55
C LEU A 417 -16.20 2.37 -9.98
N SER A 418 -16.35 3.26 -10.96
CA SER A 418 -15.99 3.04 -12.36
C SER A 418 -14.52 3.36 -12.68
N LEU A 419 -13.81 4.07 -11.80
CA LEU A 419 -12.40 4.39 -12.03
C LEU A 419 -11.59 3.09 -12.07
N ASP A 420 -10.68 2.96 -13.02
CA ASP A 420 -9.75 1.83 -13.07
C ASP A 420 -8.52 2.12 -12.21
N ASN A 421 -7.98 1.10 -11.52
CA ASN A 421 -6.71 1.16 -10.79
C ASN A 421 -6.57 2.19 -9.63
N THR A 422 -7.57 3.02 -9.34
CA THR A 422 -7.56 3.93 -8.17
C THR A 422 -8.15 3.28 -6.92
N ARG A 423 -7.40 3.18 -5.83
CA ARG A 423 -7.90 2.84 -4.50
C ARG A 423 -8.50 4.08 -3.86
N ILE A 424 -9.70 4.01 -3.30
CA ILE A 424 -10.41 5.18 -2.78
C ILE A 424 -10.68 4.98 -1.28
N ILE A 425 -10.34 5.98 -0.47
CA ILE A 425 -10.59 5.98 0.97
C ILE A 425 -11.27 7.29 1.35
N ILE A 426 -12.43 7.19 1.98
CA ILE A 426 -13.32 8.32 2.27
C ILE A 426 -13.58 8.35 3.77
N THR A 427 -13.66 9.52 4.38
CA THR A 427 -14.22 9.67 5.74
C THR A 427 -15.59 10.32 5.67
N THR A 428 -16.48 9.94 6.57
CA THR A 428 -17.80 10.56 6.70
C THR A 428 -18.43 10.33 8.06
N GLN A 429 -19.35 11.22 8.45
CA GLN A 429 -20.34 11.00 9.52
C GLN A 429 -21.79 11.06 8.97
N SER A 430 -21.95 11.16 7.65
CA SER A 430 -23.24 11.37 7.00
C SER A 430 -23.95 10.07 6.65
N GLY A 431 -25.20 9.95 7.10
CA GLY A 431 -26.10 8.87 6.70
C GLY A 431 -26.39 8.87 5.21
N ASP A 432 -26.43 10.05 4.57
CA ASP A 432 -26.65 10.15 3.12
C ASP A 432 -25.45 9.57 2.35
N VAL A 433 -24.22 9.86 2.79
CA VAL A 433 -23.01 9.31 2.16
C VAL A 433 -22.99 7.79 2.27
N ILE A 434 -23.37 7.24 3.42
CA ILE A 434 -23.50 5.79 3.63
C ILE A 434 -24.58 5.22 2.70
N TYR A 435 -25.77 5.82 2.68
CA TYR A 435 -26.89 5.34 1.89
C TYR A 435 -26.59 5.36 0.38
N TYR A 436 -26.10 6.48 -0.16
CA TYR A 436 -25.87 6.64 -1.59
C TYR A 436 -24.65 5.85 -2.08
N SER A 437 -23.63 5.66 -1.26
CA SER A 437 -22.52 4.76 -1.59
C SER A 437 -22.96 3.30 -1.67
N MET A 438 -23.78 2.85 -0.70
CA MET A 438 -24.34 1.50 -0.69
C MET A 438 -25.28 1.31 -1.89
N LYS A 439 -26.18 2.26 -2.13
CA LYS A 439 -27.11 2.23 -3.26
C LYS A 439 -26.37 2.15 -4.60
N ALA A 440 -25.31 2.93 -4.80
CA ALA A 440 -24.49 2.87 -6.00
C ALA A 440 -23.77 1.51 -6.14
N ALA A 441 -23.28 0.94 -5.04
CA ALA A 441 -22.66 -0.38 -5.04
C ALA A 441 -23.65 -1.49 -5.45
N MET A 442 -24.85 -1.50 -4.85
CA MET A 442 -25.93 -2.45 -5.17
C MET A 442 -26.36 -2.33 -6.65
N LYS A 443 -26.54 -1.09 -7.13
CA LYS A 443 -26.94 -0.81 -8.51
C LYS A 443 -25.93 -1.34 -9.54
N LEU A 444 -24.64 -1.32 -9.20
CA LEU A 444 -23.55 -1.76 -10.07
C LEU A 444 -23.14 -3.22 -9.86
N ASN A 445 -23.78 -3.96 -8.94
CA ASN A 445 -23.36 -5.30 -8.50
C ASN A 445 -21.91 -5.33 -8.01
N LYS A 446 -21.55 -4.34 -7.19
CA LYS A 446 -20.20 -4.08 -6.67
C LYS A 446 -20.17 -4.04 -5.15
N GLU A 447 -21.04 -4.80 -4.50
CA GLU A 447 -21.27 -4.75 -3.05
C GLU A 447 -20.00 -5.09 -2.25
N LYS A 448 -19.21 -6.04 -2.75
CA LYS A 448 -17.93 -6.46 -2.16
C LYS A 448 -16.78 -5.50 -2.43
N GLU A 449 -16.94 -4.56 -3.38
CA GLU A 449 -15.94 -3.54 -3.69
C GLU A 449 -16.04 -2.32 -2.75
N VAL A 450 -17.15 -2.15 -2.02
CA VAL A 450 -17.36 -1.08 -1.04
C VAL A 450 -17.34 -1.66 0.36
N LEU A 451 -16.43 -1.15 1.18
CA LEU A 451 -16.28 -1.55 2.57
C LEU A 451 -16.44 -0.34 3.49
N TYR A 452 -17.17 -0.51 4.57
CA TYR A 452 -17.38 0.46 5.62
C TYR A 452 -16.53 0.06 6.82
N LEU A 453 -15.57 0.92 7.19
CA LEU A 453 -14.80 0.79 8.43
C LEU A 453 -15.51 1.59 9.51
N LEU A 454 -16.21 0.89 10.41
CA LEU A 454 -16.80 1.49 11.60
C LEU A 454 -15.67 1.69 12.63
N LEU A 455 -15.17 2.91 12.74
CA LEU A 455 -14.06 3.27 13.62
C LEU A 455 -14.57 3.75 14.99
N GLY A 456 -14.25 2.99 16.03
CA GLY A 456 -14.47 3.34 17.43
C GLY A 456 -13.26 4.03 18.06
N ASP A 457 -13.30 4.21 19.39
CA ASP A 457 -12.20 4.86 20.12
C ASP A 457 -10.98 3.94 20.32
N GLU A 458 -11.21 2.62 20.47
CA GLU A 458 -10.19 1.59 20.67
C GLU A 458 -10.34 0.39 19.71
N ASP A 459 -11.46 0.28 19.01
CA ASP A 459 -11.82 -0.85 18.17
C ASP A 459 -12.29 -0.41 16.78
N TYR A 460 -12.42 -1.39 15.89
CA TYR A 460 -12.97 -1.18 14.56
C TYR A 460 -13.68 -2.44 14.07
N GLU A 461 -14.62 -2.24 13.15
CA GLU A 461 -15.37 -3.30 12.50
C GLU A 461 -15.56 -2.99 11.02
N PHE A 462 -15.74 -4.03 10.21
CA PHE A 462 -15.99 -3.89 8.79
C PHE A 462 -17.38 -4.39 8.43
N MET A 463 -18.01 -3.70 7.49
CA MET A 463 -19.21 -4.15 6.80
C MET A 463 -19.04 -3.90 5.31
N ASN A 464 -19.52 -4.79 4.46
CA ASN A 464 -19.64 -4.54 3.02
C ASN A 464 -20.99 -3.85 2.70
N ALA A 465 -21.21 -3.44 1.45
CA ALA A 465 -22.44 -2.72 1.10
C ALA A 465 -23.71 -3.58 1.16
N GLU A 466 -23.62 -4.90 0.98
CA GLU A 466 -24.76 -5.82 1.14
C GLU A 466 -25.18 -5.90 2.62
N GLU A 467 -24.21 -6.05 3.52
CA GLU A 467 -24.46 -6.04 4.97
C GLU A 467 -25.06 -4.70 5.44
N VAL A 468 -24.56 -3.58 4.92
CA VAL A 468 -25.14 -2.26 5.20
C VAL A 468 -26.56 -2.14 4.65
N HIS A 469 -26.81 -2.60 3.42
CA HIS A 469 -28.14 -2.57 2.81
C HIS A 469 -29.19 -3.30 3.66
N ASP A 470 -28.83 -4.44 4.24
CA ASP A 470 -29.75 -5.27 5.03
C ASP A 470 -30.06 -4.68 6.42
N ILE A 471 -29.12 -3.93 7.00
CA ILE A 471 -29.23 -3.39 8.37
C ILE A 471 -29.80 -1.97 8.40
N LEU A 472 -29.47 -1.14 7.41
CA LEU A 472 -29.82 0.29 7.38
C LEU A 472 -31.32 0.62 7.54
N PRO A 473 -32.28 -0.23 7.10
CA PRO A 473 -33.71 -0.01 7.39
C PRO A 473 -34.08 -0.08 8.88
N TYR A 474 -33.27 -0.76 9.69
CA TYR A 474 -33.57 -1.07 11.10
C TYR A 474 -32.64 -0.37 12.08
N GLU A 475 -31.39 -0.13 11.68
CA GLU A 475 -30.35 0.45 12.53
C GLU A 475 -29.50 1.43 11.73
N ASP A 476 -29.21 2.58 12.35
CA ASP A 476 -28.24 3.52 11.79
C ASP A 476 -26.84 3.09 12.25
N ILE A 477 -26.04 2.62 11.28
CA ILE A 477 -24.71 2.06 11.52
C ILE A 477 -23.73 3.03 12.19
N ARG A 478 -24.04 4.34 12.16
CA ARG A 478 -23.29 5.35 12.91
C ARG A 478 -23.47 5.16 14.42
N PHE A 479 -24.65 4.69 14.85
CA PHE A 479 -24.92 4.34 16.25
C PHE A 479 -24.39 2.95 16.61
N THR A 480 -24.27 2.02 15.67
CA THR A 480 -23.58 0.73 15.93
C THR A 480 -22.12 0.96 16.32
N ALA A 481 -21.44 1.89 15.63
CA ALA A 481 -20.10 2.35 16.00
C ALA A 481 -20.06 3.00 17.41
N LEU A 482 -21.18 3.53 17.90
CA LEU A 482 -21.32 4.18 19.20
C LEU A 482 -21.71 3.24 20.35
N MET A 483 -22.62 2.29 20.13
CA MET A 483 -23.26 1.48 21.18
C MET A 483 -22.30 0.54 21.90
N LYS A 484 -21.13 0.25 21.32
CA LYS A 484 -20.06 -0.48 22.01
C LYS A 484 -19.29 0.37 23.04
N ARG A 485 -19.48 1.70 23.09
CA ARG A 485 -18.98 2.57 24.18
C ARG A 485 -19.61 2.30 25.55
N VAL A 486 -20.82 1.73 25.59
CA VAL A 486 -21.62 1.58 26.84
C VAL A 486 -21.49 0.18 27.45
N LYS A 487 -20.83 -0.76 26.76
CA LYS A 487 -20.67 -2.16 27.20
C LYS A 487 -19.28 -2.52 27.76
N LYS A 488 -18.43 -1.54 28.06
CA LYS A 488 -17.16 -1.76 28.78
C LYS A 488 -17.22 -1.10 30.16
#